data_AF-A0A961M9E3-F1
#
_entry.id   AF-A0A961M9E3-F1
#
_cell.length_a   1.000
_cell.length_b   1.000
_cell.length_c   1.000
_cell.angle_alpha   90.00
_cell.angle_beta   90.00
_cell.angle_gamma   90.00
#
_symmetry.space_group_name_H-M   'P 1'
#
loop_
_entity.id
_entity.type
_entity.pdbx_description
1 polymer ?
#
loop_
_entity_poly.entity_id
_entity_poly.type
_entity_poly.pdbx_seq_one_letter_code
_entity_poly.pdbx_strand_id
1 'polypeptide(L)'
;MTNLLIAALVLVLMAVAYQQGLSRSRALSGATRLHSRPQYHGVLVALWATVPLLFLLALWGIASGSLETWYADGLIPADITTASERAGALARVRNIATGFGVAGEMADWEAAAGASLRSFSTTLMLATVALGAILGVIGLIWARARLTERTRARNQVENAIHVLLIACSVIAIVTTVGIVASLVIETWHFFAIISPIDFFFGTVWNPGYSTTSNAASGSYGMLPLLVGTLMVSGIAMLVAIPVGLMTAVWLTQYASPRLRNTIKPAVEVLAGIP
;
A
#
# COMPACT_ATOMS: atom_id res chain seq x y z
N MET A 1 -11.13 6.54 10.37
CA MET A 1 -11.90 7.72 9.94
C MET A 1 -11.07 8.70 9.12
N THR A 2 -9.80 8.95 9.48
CA THR A 2 -8.89 9.89 8.81
C THR A 2 -8.74 9.69 7.30
N ASN A 3 -8.54 8.46 6.84
CA ASN A 3 -8.35 8.19 5.41
C ASN A 3 -9.61 8.48 4.58
N LEU A 4 -10.80 8.31 5.16
CA LEU A 4 -12.07 8.63 4.49
C LEU A 4 -12.26 10.14 4.35
N LEU A 5 -11.89 10.93 5.36
CA LEU A 5 -11.97 12.40 5.29
C LEU A 5 -11.01 12.97 4.24
N ILE A 6 -9.78 12.45 4.18
CA ILE A 6 -8.79 12.86 3.19
C ILE A 6 -9.26 12.47 1.78
N ALA A 7 -9.76 11.23 1.61
CA ALA A 7 -10.30 10.78 0.32
C ALA A 7 -11.50 11.64 -0.11
N ALA A 8 -12.42 11.95 0.81
CA ALA A 8 -13.56 12.82 0.55
C ALA A 8 -13.10 14.23 0.14
N LEU A 9 -12.13 14.82 0.84
CA LEU A 9 -11.56 16.14 0.48
C LEU A 9 -11.00 16.14 -0.95
N VAL A 10 -10.19 15.14 -1.29
CA VAL A 10 -9.59 15.02 -2.63
C VAL A 10 -10.68 14.90 -3.70
N LEU A 11 -11.66 14.02 -3.50
CA LEU A 11 -12.75 13.78 -4.45
C LEU A 11 -13.63 15.02 -4.64
N VAL A 12 -13.99 15.71 -3.54
CA VAL A 12 -14.79 16.93 -3.59
C VAL A 12 -14.02 18.04 -4.31
N LEU A 13 -12.76 18.28 -3.95
CA LEU A 13 -11.93 19.29 -4.60
C LEU A 13 -11.78 19.00 -6.09
N MET A 14 -11.51 17.75 -6.46
CA MET A 14 -11.38 17.31 -7.85
C MET A 14 -12.67 17.54 -8.65
N ALA A 15 -13.82 17.15 -8.08
CA ALA A 15 -15.13 17.33 -8.72
C ALA A 15 -15.47 18.82 -8.92
N VAL A 16 -15.27 19.63 -7.88
CA VAL A 16 -15.51 21.09 -7.94
C VAL A 16 -14.57 21.75 -8.96
N ALA A 17 -13.30 21.40 -8.94
CA ALA A 17 -12.31 21.94 -9.87
C ALA A 17 -12.62 21.58 -11.33
N TYR A 18 -12.99 20.33 -11.58
CA TYR A 18 -13.40 19.87 -12.91
C TYR A 18 -14.65 20.63 -13.41
N GLN A 19 -15.69 20.75 -12.58
CA GLN A 19 -16.91 21.47 -12.94
C GLN A 19 -16.65 22.95 -13.21
N GLN A 20 -15.80 23.61 -12.42
CA GLN A 20 -15.44 25.02 -12.62
C GLN A 20 -14.61 25.25 -13.90
N GLY A 21 -13.68 24.34 -14.23
CA GLY A 21 -12.93 24.43 -15.49
C GLY A 21 -13.84 24.21 -16.71
N LEU A 22 -14.81 23.32 -16.59
CA LEU A 22 -15.79 23.03 -17.63
C LEU A 22 -16.81 24.16 -17.83
N SER A 23 -17.30 24.79 -16.75
CA SER A 23 -18.21 25.93 -16.84
C SER A 23 -17.52 27.16 -17.42
N ARG A 24 -16.28 27.46 -16.99
CA ARG A 24 -15.49 28.59 -17.50
C ARG A 24 -15.16 28.43 -18.98
N SER A 25 -14.77 27.23 -19.42
CA SER A 25 -14.47 26.98 -20.83
C SER A 25 -15.71 27.10 -21.72
N ARG A 26 -16.88 26.61 -21.27
CA ARG A 26 -18.14 26.81 -22.00
C ARG A 26 -18.51 28.29 -22.14
N ALA A 27 -18.32 29.09 -21.09
CA ALA A 27 -18.55 30.54 -21.14
C ALA A 27 -17.63 31.24 -22.15
N LEU A 28 -16.36 30.82 -22.25
CA LEU A 28 -15.39 31.36 -23.22
C LEU A 28 -15.70 30.93 -24.67
N SER A 29 -16.24 29.73 -24.86
CA SER A 29 -16.59 29.19 -26.19
C SER A 29 -17.73 29.94 -26.89
N GLY A 30 -18.51 30.75 -26.17
CA GLY A 30 -19.56 31.58 -26.77
C GLY A 30 -19.02 32.78 -27.55
N ALA A 31 -17.78 33.20 -27.30
CA ALA A 31 -17.15 34.36 -27.93
C ALA A 31 -16.23 33.99 -29.10
N THR A 32 -15.47 32.89 -28.99
CA THR A 32 -14.55 32.42 -30.04
C THR A 32 -14.39 30.89 -30.03
N ARG A 33 -13.86 30.34 -31.13
CA ARG A 33 -13.58 28.90 -31.25
C ARG A 33 -12.36 28.54 -30.41
N LEU A 34 -12.57 27.76 -29.34
CA LEU A 34 -11.49 27.27 -28.47
C LEU A 34 -10.55 26.29 -29.19
N HIS A 35 -9.27 26.31 -28.82
CA HIS A 35 -8.29 25.35 -29.34
C HIS A 35 -8.50 23.91 -28.85
N SER A 36 -9.00 23.71 -27.62
CA SER A 36 -9.21 22.38 -27.04
C SER A 36 -10.65 22.18 -26.58
N ARG A 37 -11.12 20.92 -26.52
CA ARG A 37 -12.47 20.61 -26.02
C ARG A 37 -12.63 21.04 -24.55
N PRO A 38 -13.81 21.52 -24.12
CA PRO A 38 -14.08 21.95 -22.74
C PRO A 38 -13.70 20.94 -21.65
N GLN A 39 -13.81 19.63 -21.96
CA GLN A 39 -13.42 18.55 -21.05
C GLN A 39 -11.94 18.63 -20.63
N TYR A 40 -11.02 18.96 -21.55
CA TYR A 40 -9.59 19.09 -21.23
C TYR A 40 -9.30 20.28 -20.32
N HIS A 41 -10.09 21.36 -20.40
CA HIS A 41 -9.97 22.50 -19.49
C HIS A 41 -10.43 22.13 -18.08
N GLY A 42 -11.51 21.33 -17.97
CA GLY A 42 -11.94 20.75 -16.70
C GLY A 42 -10.85 19.88 -16.07
N VAL A 43 -10.28 18.94 -16.84
CA VAL A 43 -9.21 18.06 -16.35
C VAL A 43 -7.97 18.85 -15.95
N LEU A 44 -7.58 19.87 -16.72
CA LEU A 44 -6.42 20.70 -16.40
C LEU A 44 -6.60 21.43 -15.05
N VAL A 45 -7.76 22.04 -14.82
CA VAL A 45 -8.04 22.73 -13.54
C VAL A 45 -8.10 21.73 -12.39
N ALA A 46 -8.69 20.55 -12.61
CA ALA A 46 -8.68 19.47 -11.62
C ALA A 46 -7.26 19.05 -11.25
N LEU A 47 -6.37 18.83 -12.23
CA LEU A 47 -4.97 18.47 -11.99
C LEU A 47 -4.22 19.53 -11.17
N TRP A 48 -4.34 20.80 -11.53
CA TRP A 48 -3.66 21.88 -10.79
C TRP A 48 -4.20 22.10 -9.38
N ALA A 49 -5.47 21.77 -9.12
CA ALA A 49 -6.04 21.80 -7.78
C ALA A 49 -5.62 20.56 -6.95
N THR A 50 -5.56 19.37 -7.56
CA THR A 50 -5.33 18.12 -6.81
C THR A 50 -3.86 17.77 -6.65
N VAL A 51 -2.98 18.07 -7.61
CA VAL A 51 -1.56 17.69 -7.56
C VAL A 51 -0.83 18.27 -6.33
N PRO A 52 -0.96 19.57 -5.99
CA PRO A 52 -0.33 20.12 -4.79
C PRO A 52 -0.87 19.49 -3.50
N LEU A 53 -2.18 19.21 -3.44
CA LEU A 53 -2.81 18.52 -2.32
C LEU A 53 -2.26 17.09 -2.17
N LEU A 54 -2.19 16.32 -3.26
CA LEU A 54 -1.65 14.96 -3.25
C LEU A 54 -0.18 14.95 -2.84
N PHE A 55 0.61 15.93 -3.28
CA PHE A 55 2.00 16.08 -2.88
C PHE A 55 2.14 16.34 -1.37
N LEU A 56 1.33 17.25 -0.80
CA LEU A 56 1.29 17.48 0.64
C LEU A 56 0.91 16.21 1.41
N LEU A 57 -0.11 15.48 0.94
CA LEU A 57 -0.57 14.24 1.57
C LEU A 57 0.48 13.14 1.51
N ALA A 58 1.24 13.05 0.41
CA ALA A 58 2.37 12.12 0.30
C ALA A 58 3.49 12.46 1.29
N LEU A 59 3.87 13.75 1.39
CA LEU A 59 4.84 14.21 2.38
C LEU A 59 4.37 13.93 3.82
N TRP A 60 3.09 14.17 4.09
CA TRP A 60 2.47 13.87 5.37
C TRP A 60 2.50 12.37 5.70
N GLY A 61 2.19 11.51 4.73
CA GLY A 61 2.25 10.06 4.92
C GLY A 61 3.64 9.55 5.30
N ILE A 62 4.69 10.22 4.83
CA ILE A 62 6.09 9.89 5.15
C ILE A 62 6.51 10.49 6.50
N ALA A 63 6.14 11.75 6.76
CA ALA A 63 6.62 12.51 7.92
C ALA A 63 5.82 12.26 9.21
N SER A 64 4.52 11.96 9.11
CA SER A 64 3.61 11.90 10.28
C SER A 64 4.07 10.89 11.33
N GLY A 65 4.43 9.66 10.91
CA GLY A 65 4.93 8.64 11.83
C GLY A 65 6.20 9.06 12.58
N SER A 66 7.11 9.76 11.89
CA SER A 66 8.37 10.25 12.46
C SER A 66 8.14 11.39 13.47
N LEU A 67 7.21 12.30 13.16
CA LEU A 67 6.83 13.40 14.03
C LEU A 67 6.13 12.90 15.30
N GLU A 68 5.25 11.90 15.15
CA GLU A 68 4.56 11.27 16.29
C GLU A 68 5.51 10.48 17.19
N THR A 69 6.49 9.74 16.64
CA THR A 69 7.56 9.13 17.45
C THR A 69 8.33 10.19 18.22
N TRP A 70 8.78 11.25 17.54
CA TRP A 70 9.59 12.30 18.14
C TRP A 70 8.85 13.01 19.29
N TYR A 71 7.57 13.34 19.09
CA TYR A 71 6.76 13.96 20.13
C TYR A 71 6.49 13.00 21.30
N ALA A 72 6.16 11.73 21.00
CA ALA A 72 5.88 10.73 22.02
C ALA A 72 7.12 10.39 22.87
N ASP A 73 8.31 10.32 22.28
CA ASP A 73 9.56 10.08 23.00
C ASP A 73 9.88 11.19 24.01
N GLY A 74 9.46 12.43 23.71
CA GLY A 74 9.57 13.58 24.61
C GLY A 74 8.58 13.54 25.79
N LEU A 75 7.53 12.71 25.72
CA LEU A 75 6.57 12.52 26.82
C LEU A 75 7.00 11.43 27.81
N ILE A 76 7.96 10.58 27.43
CA ILE A 76 8.45 9.50 28.29
C ILE A 76 9.39 10.10 29.33
N PRO A 77 9.15 9.87 30.65
CA PRO A 77 9.96 10.44 31.70
C PRO A 77 11.43 9.97 31.64
N ALA A 78 12.32 10.79 32.23
CA ALA A 78 13.78 10.63 32.10
C ALA A 78 14.37 9.49 32.94
N ASP A 79 13.57 8.92 33.83
CA ASP A 79 13.87 7.74 34.65
C ASP A 79 13.96 6.45 33.81
N ILE A 80 13.18 6.35 32.73
CA ILE A 80 13.23 5.23 31.80
C ILE A 80 14.39 5.42 30.82
N THR A 81 15.57 4.90 31.18
CA THR A 81 16.81 5.09 30.38
C THR A 81 17.10 3.95 29.42
N THR A 82 16.62 2.74 29.70
CA THR A 82 16.88 1.55 28.88
C THR A 82 16.14 1.62 27.56
N ALA A 83 16.82 1.36 26.43
CA ALA A 83 16.22 1.40 25.10
C ALA A 83 15.02 0.43 24.94
N SER A 84 15.12 -0.77 25.51
CA SER A 84 14.03 -1.77 25.49
C SER A 84 12.80 -1.28 26.27
N GLU A 85 13.01 -0.65 27.43
CA GLU A 85 11.92 -0.13 28.27
C GLU A 85 11.26 1.09 27.64
N ARG A 86 12.04 2.01 27.04
CA ARG A 86 11.50 3.15 26.28
C ARG A 86 10.67 2.71 25.09
N ALA A 87 11.12 1.69 24.34
CA ALA A 87 10.35 1.14 23.22
C ALA A 87 9.02 0.52 23.69
N GLY A 88 9.03 -0.20 24.81
CA GLY A 88 7.82 -0.74 25.44
C GLY A 88 6.86 0.38 25.88
N ALA A 89 7.38 1.38 26.59
CA ALA A 89 6.64 2.55 27.04
C ALA A 89 5.99 3.32 25.87
N LEU A 90 6.75 3.54 24.78
CA LEU A 90 6.24 4.17 23.56
C LEU A 90 5.07 3.39 22.94
N ALA A 91 5.16 2.06 22.88
CA ALA A 91 4.09 1.21 22.38
C ALA A 91 2.83 1.30 23.26
N ARG A 92 2.99 1.32 24.59
CA ARG A 92 1.88 1.50 25.53
C ARG A 92 1.17 2.85 25.33
N VAL A 93 1.93 3.94 25.27
CA VAL A 93 1.40 5.30 25.04
C VAL A 93 0.63 5.38 23.72
N ARG A 94 1.14 4.74 22.65
CA ARG A 94 0.44 4.65 21.36
C ARG A 94 -0.86 3.87 21.43
N ASN A 95 -0.90 2.76 22.14
CA ASN A 95 -2.13 1.97 22.33
C ASN A 95 -3.18 2.74 23.13
N ILE A 96 -2.76 3.54 24.13
CA ILE A 96 -3.66 4.44 24.85
C ILE A 96 -4.18 5.52 23.90
N ALA A 97 -3.30 6.15 23.12
CA ALA A 97 -3.67 7.21 22.18
C ALA A 97 -4.70 6.72 21.14
N THR A 98 -4.59 5.49 20.66
CA THR A 98 -5.56 4.88 19.71
C THR A 98 -6.83 4.36 20.37
N GLY A 99 -6.87 4.27 21.70
CA GLY A 99 -8.04 3.80 22.46
C GLY A 99 -8.10 2.29 22.66
N PHE A 100 -7.05 1.55 22.29
CA PHE A 100 -6.94 0.10 22.52
C PHE A 100 -6.64 -0.27 23.99
N GLY A 101 -6.21 0.70 24.80
CA GLY A 101 -5.86 0.47 26.21
C GLY A 101 -4.52 -0.24 26.37
N VAL A 102 -4.20 -0.70 27.58
CA VAL A 102 -2.94 -1.40 27.86
C VAL A 102 -3.17 -2.58 28.80
N ALA A 103 -2.34 -3.61 28.65
CA ALA A 103 -2.29 -4.73 29.58
C ALA A 103 -1.50 -4.36 30.84
N GLY A 104 -2.00 -4.75 32.02
CA GLY A 104 -1.38 -4.48 33.31
C GLY A 104 -1.82 -3.16 33.95
N GLU A 105 -1.13 -2.76 35.02
CA GLU A 105 -1.40 -1.49 35.69
C GLU A 105 -0.94 -0.30 34.84
N MET A 106 -1.83 0.67 34.70
CA MET A 106 -1.58 1.92 33.99
C MET A 106 -0.86 2.88 34.92
N ALA A 107 0.32 3.35 34.53
CA ALA A 107 1.02 4.37 35.31
C ALA A 107 0.36 5.74 35.08
N ASP A 108 0.37 6.60 36.11
CA ASP A 108 -0.33 7.90 36.09
C ASP A 108 0.10 8.80 34.91
N TRP A 109 1.39 8.74 34.54
CA TRP A 109 1.94 9.52 33.44
C TRP A 109 1.50 9.00 32.06
N GLU A 110 1.18 7.71 31.91
CA GLU A 110 0.85 7.10 30.62
C GLU A 110 -0.51 7.57 30.10
N ALA A 111 -1.46 7.83 31.00
CA ALA A 111 -2.77 8.37 30.65
C ALA A 111 -2.67 9.79 30.09
N ALA A 112 -1.88 10.63 30.76
CA ALA A 112 -1.62 12.00 30.33
C ALA A 112 -0.80 12.03 29.02
N ALA A 113 0.20 11.16 28.88
CA ALA A 113 0.99 11.02 27.66
C ALA A 113 0.14 10.55 26.48
N GLY A 114 -0.70 9.53 26.68
CA GLY A 114 -1.61 9.03 25.65
C GLY A 114 -2.64 10.06 25.20
N ALA A 115 -3.19 10.86 26.13
CA ALA A 115 -4.10 11.96 25.80
C ALA A 115 -3.40 13.09 25.02
N SER A 116 -2.17 13.45 25.42
CA SER A 116 -1.35 14.45 24.74
C SER A 116 -0.95 14.01 23.33
N LEU A 117 -0.56 12.74 23.16
CA LEU A 117 -0.25 12.18 21.85
C LEU A 117 -1.49 12.14 20.94
N ARG A 118 -2.66 11.79 21.48
CA ARG A 118 -3.93 11.81 20.73
C ARG A 118 -4.31 13.22 20.27
N SER A 119 -4.21 14.21 21.15
CA SER A 119 -4.52 15.61 20.80
C SER A 119 -3.54 16.17 19.78
N PHE A 120 -2.24 15.84 19.91
CA PHE A 120 -1.21 16.19 18.95
C PHE A 120 -1.46 15.56 17.57
N SER A 121 -1.70 14.25 17.50
CA SER A 121 -2.02 13.54 16.25
C SER A 121 -3.28 14.11 15.58
N THR A 122 -4.32 14.40 16.37
CA THR A 122 -5.56 15.03 15.87
C THR A 122 -5.29 16.44 15.32
N THR A 123 -4.50 17.25 16.03
CA THR A 123 -4.16 18.61 15.62
C THR A 123 -3.34 18.62 14.34
N LEU A 124 -2.32 17.76 14.26
CA LEU A 124 -1.50 17.62 13.06
C LEU A 124 -2.31 17.13 11.86
N MET A 125 -3.23 16.19 12.06
CA MET A 125 -4.15 15.73 11.04
C MET A 125 -5.02 16.89 10.52
N LEU A 126 -5.66 17.64 11.43
CA LEU A 126 -6.51 18.78 11.07
C LEU A 126 -5.71 19.88 10.36
N ALA A 127 -4.49 20.17 10.83
CA ALA A 127 -3.59 21.12 10.19
C ALA A 127 -3.25 20.70 8.75
N THR A 128 -2.96 19.42 8.53
CA THR A 128 -2.67 18.88 7.19
C THR A 128 -3.88 18.95 6.27
N VAL A 129 -5.07 18.60 6.76
CA VAL A 129 -6.32 18.68 6.01
C VAL A 129 -6.63 20.13 5.65
N ALA A 130 -6.48 21.06 6.59
CA ALA A 130 -6.70 22.49 6.38
C ALA A 130 -5.70 23.06 5.37
N LEU A 131 -4.41 22.76 5.53
CA LEU A 131 -3.36 23.18 4.61
C LEU A 131 -3.58 22.61 3.20
N GLY A 132 -3.96 21.33 3.11
CA GLY A 132 -4.30 20.68 1.86
C GLY A 132 -5.49 21.34 1.16
N ALA A 133 -6.55 21.66 1.90
CA ALA A 133 -7.71 22.38 1.38
C ALA A 133 -7.33 23.78 0.87
N ILE A 134 -6.50 24.51 1.62
CA ILE A 134 -6.00 25.84 1.22
C ILE A 134 -5.18 25.74 -0.07
N LEU A 135 -4.20 24.83 -0.14
CA LEU A 135 -3.39 24.62 -1.34
C LEU A 135 -4.25 24.22 -2.54
N GLY A 136 -5.25 23.37 -2.33
CA GLY A 136 -6.20 22.96 -3.35
C GLY A 136 -7.03 24.11 -3.90
N VAL A 137 -7.54 24.99 -3.02
CA VAL A 137 -8.30 26.19 -3.39
C VAL A 137 -7.40 27.20 -4.12
N ILE A 138 -6.17 27.40 -3.66
CA ILE A 138 -5.18 28.24 -4.35
C ILE A 138 -4.91 27.70 -5.76
N GLY A 139 -4.67 26.39 -5.89
CA GLY A 139 -4.45 25.73 -7.18
C GLY A 139 -5.64 25.89 -8.12
N LEU A 140 -6.86 25.76 -7.60
CA LEU A 140 -8.10 25.98 -8.32
C LEU A 140 -8.23 27.43 -8.83
N ILE A 141 -8.06 28.42 -7.96
CA ILE A 141 -8.17 29.84 -8.31
C ILE A 141 -7.12 30.20 -9.36
N TRP A 142 -5.87 29.78 -9.14
CA TRP A 142 -4.75 30.05 -10.04
C TRP A 142 -4.95 29.42 -11.41
N ALA A 143 -5.35 28.14 -11.48
CA ALA A 143 -5.60 27.46 -12.74
C ALA A 143 -6.78 28.09 -13.50
N ARG A 144 -7.85 28.44 -12.78
CA ARG A 144 -9.00 29.13 -13.36
C ARG A 144 -8.65 30.50 -13.92
N ALA A 145 -7.79 31.26 -13.23
CA ALA A 145 -7.33 32.58 -13.69
C ALA A 145 -6.48 32.51 -14.97
N ARG A 146 -5.75 31.41 -15.17
CA ARG A 146 -4.91 31.18 -16.37
C ARG A 146 -5.66 30.62 -17.59
N LEU A 147 -6.93 30.24 -17.43
CA LEU A 147 -7.75 29.77 -18.55
C LEU A 147 -8.09 30.93 -19.51
N THR A 148 -7.39 30.96 -20.63
CA THR A 148 -7.67 31.83 -21.78
C THR A 148 -8.02 30.99 -23.01
N GLU A 149 -8.63 31.61 -24.02
CA GLU A 149 -9.07 30.96 -25.26
C GLU A 149 -7.93 30.24 -26.03
N ARG A 150 -6.70 30.72 -25.83
CA ARG A 150 -5.47 30.19 -26.46
C ARG A 150 -4.82 29.05 -25.68
N THR A 151 -5.39 28.65 -24.53
CA THR A 151 -4.79 27.59 -23.71
C THR A 151 -4.85 26.23 -24.42
N ARG A 152 -3.67 25.63 -24.61
CA ARG A 152 -3.51 24.28 -25.17
C ARG A 152 -3.69 23.23 -24.07
N ALA A 153 -4.86 23.20 -23.45
CA ALA A 153 -5.11 22.34 -22.29
C ALA A 153 -4.91 20.84 -22.59
N ARG A 154 -5.21 20.40 -23.82
CA ARG A 154 -4.96 19.02 -24.26
C ARG A 154 -3.49 18.64 -24.09
N ASN A 155 -2.57 19.44 -24.62
CA ASN A 155 -1.13 19.15 -24.56
C ASN A 155 -0.61 19.10 -23.12
N GLN A 156 -1.12 19.99 -22.23
CA GLN A 156 -0.71 19.99 -20.83
C GLN A 156 -1.22 18.76 -20.08
N VAL A 157 -2.47 18.35 -20.32
CA VAL A 157 -3.04 17.13 -19.74
C VAL A 157 -2.32 15.89 -20.26
N GLU A 158 -2.06 15.80 -21.56
CA GLU A 158 -1.29 14.70 -22.16
C GLU A 158 0.12 14.62 -21.57
N ASN A 159 0.81 15.76 -21.41
CA ASN A 159 2.13 15.79 -20.79
C ASN A 159 2.08 15.34 -19.30
N ALA A 160 1.05 15.74 -18.55
CA ALA A 160 0.87 15.31 -17.16
C ALA A 160 0.66 13.79 -17.06
N ILE A 161 -0.17 13.22 -17.93
CA ILE A 161 -0.39 11.76 -18.01
C ILE A 161 0.91 11.06 -18.40
N HIS A 162 1.65 11.60 -19.38
CA HIS A 162 2.93 11.03 -19.82
C HIS A 162 3.97 11.01 -18.69
N VAL A 163 4.11 12.10 -17.94
CA VAL A 163 4.99 12.17 -16.75
C VAL A 163 4.54 11.18 -15.68
N LEU A 164 3.24 11.05 -15.42
CA LEU A 164 2.70 10.08 -14.47
C LEU A 164 3.03 8.63 -14.87
N LEU A 165 2.86 8.29 -16.15
CA LEU A 165 3.18 6.96 -16.67
C LEU A 165 4.68 6.67 -16.60
N ILE A 166 5.54 7.66 -16.91
CA ILE A 166 7.00 7.53 -16.74
C ILE A 166 7.33 7.29 -15.26
N ALA A 167 6.77 8.09 -14.34
CA ALA A 167 7.03 7.94 -12.91
C ALA A 167 6.61 6.55 -12.41
N CYS A 168 5.42 6.07 -12.80
CA CYS A 168 4.93 4.73 -12.47
C CYS A 168 5.87 3.64 -12.99
N SER A 169 6.31 3.74 -14.25
CA SER A 169 7.26 2.79 -14.86
C SER A 169 8.62 2.80 -14.15
N VAL A 170 9.14 3.97 -13.81
CA VAL A 170 10.41 4.11 -13.08
C VAL A 170 10.31 3.47 -11.69
N ILE A 171 9.23 3.73 -10.94
CA ILE A 171 9.00 3.11 -9.62
C ILE A 171 8.94 1.58 -9.75
N ALA A 172 8.21 1.07 -10.75
CA ALA A 172 8.12 -0.37 -10.98
C ALA A 172 9.50 -1.00 -11.26
N ILE A 173 10.29 -0.39 -12.16
CA ILE A 173 11.65 -0.85 -12.49
C ILE A 173 12.55 -0.80 -11.25
N VAL A 174 12.56 0.31 -10.51
CA VAL A 174 13.37 0.47 -9.29
C VAL A 174 12.97 -0.57 -8.24
N THR A 175 11.68 -0.85 -8.09
CA THR A 175 11.19 -1.88 -7.14
C THR A 175 11.65 -3.27 -7.56
N THR A 176 11.53 -3.62 -8.85
CA THR A 176 12.01 -4.91 -9.37
C THR A 176 13.53 -5.05 -9.18
N VAL A 177 14.30 -4.01 -9.51
CA VAL A 177 15.75 -4.01 -9.29
C VAL A 177 16.07 -4.13 -7.80
N GLY A 178 15.33 -3.43 -6.93
CA GLY A 178 15.47 -3.52 -5.48
C GLY A 178 15.19 -4.91 -4.93
N ILE A 179 14.13 -5.57 -5.41
CA ILE A 179 13.81 -6.96 -5.04
C ILE A 179 14.92 -7.90 -5.49
N VAL A 180 15.36 -7.80 -6.75
CA VAL A 180 16.44 -8.66 -7.28
C VAL A 180 17.75 -8.43 -6.51
N ALA A 181 18.13 -7.17 -6.28
CA ALA A 181 19.33 -6.82 -5.54
C ALA A 181 19.27 -7.32 -4.08
N SER A 182 18.11 -7.16 -3.42
CA SER A 182 17.88 -7.68 -2.07
C SER A 182 18.07 -9.21 -2.02
N LEU A 183 17.45 -9.93 -2.95
CA LEU A 183 17.59 -11.39 -3.03
C LEU A 183 19.03 -11.81 -3.33
N VAL A 184 19.73 -11.12 -4.22
CA VAL A 184 21.13 -11.45 -4.57
C VAL A 184 22.06 -11.20 -3.38
N ILE A 185 21.92 -10.07 -2.69
CA ILE A 185 22.76 -9.73 -1.52
C ILE A 185 22.52 -10.73 -0.40
N GLU A 186 21.27 -11.05 -0.09
CA GLU A 186 20.94 -12.00 0.97
C GLU A 186 21.40 -13.42 0.61
N THR A 187 21.24 -13.82 -0.65
CA THR A 187 21.75 -15.11 -1.15
C THR A 187 23.28 -15.18 -1.07
N TRP A 188 23.97 -14.08 -1.36
CA TRP A 188 25.42 -14.00 -1.23
C TRP A 188 25.88 -14.13 0.22
N HIS A 189 25.24 -13.41 1.15
CA HIS A 189 25.52 -13.54 2.59
C HIS A 189 25.25 -14.97 3.10
N PHE A 190 24.18 -15.61 2.62
CA PHE A 190 23.87 -16.99 2.93
C PHE A 190 24.99 -17.95 2.48
N PHE A 191 25.44 -17.85 1.22
CA PHE A 191 26.50 -18.70 0.69
C PHE A 191 27.91 -18.36 1.21
N ALA A 192 28.10 -17.20 1.86
CA ALA A 192 29.32 -16.89 2.59
C ALA A 192 29.46 -17.72 3.88
N ILE A 193 28.34 -18.20 4.43
CA ILE A 193 28.29 -18.99 5.67
C ILE A 193 28.10 -20.48 5.35
N ILE A 194 27.34 -20.80 4.29
CA ILE A 194 26.95 -22.16 3.93
C ILE A 194 27.50 -22.50 2.55
N SER A 195 28.19 -23.63 2.42
CA SER A 195 28.71 -24.08 1.12
C SER A 195 27.57 -24.31 0.11
N PRO A 196 27.67 -23.80 -1.13
CA PRO A 196 26.71 -24.09 -2.18
C PRO A 196 26.53 -25.59 -2.46
N ILE A 197 27.61 -26.37 -2.34
CA ILE A 197 27.56 -27.83 -2.57
C ILE A 197 26.71 -28.51 -1.50
N ASP A 198 26.91 -28.14 -0.23
CA ASP A 198 26.12 -28.67 0.89
C ASP A 198 24.66 -28.22 0.80
N PHE A 199 24.41 -27.04 0.23
CA PHE A 199 23.05 -26.57 -0.03
C PHE A 199 22.35 -27.37 -1.13
N PHE A 200 22.95 -27.50 -2.31
CA PHE A 200 22.30 -28.16 -3.45
C PHE A 200 22.24 -29.69 -3.32
N PHE A 201 23.23 -30.31 -2.68
CA PHE A 201 23.34 -31.77 -2.56
C PHE A 201 23.11 -32.29 -1.14
N GLY A 202 22.90 -31.42 -0.16
CA GLY A 202 22.57 -31.81 1.20
C GLY A 202 21.24 -32.55 1.26
N THR A 203 21.23 -33.67 2.01
CA THR A 203 20.05 -34.52 2.22
C THR A 203 19.32 -34.22 3.52
N VAL A 204 19.82 -33.27 4.32
CA VAL A 204 19.25 -32.92 5.61
C VAL A 204 18.86 -31.45 5.60
N TRP A 205 17.56 -31.21 5.81
CA TRP A 205 17.02 -29.89 6.12
C TRP A 205 16.82 -29.77 7.63
N ASN A 206 17.78 -29.15 8.30
CA ASN A 206 17.73 -28.84 9.73
C ASN A 206 18.30 -27.44 9.97
N PRO A 207 17.49 -26.38 9.78
CA PRO A 207 17.83 -25.03 10.16
C PRO A 207 17.84 -24.93 11.69
N GLY A 208 18.90 -25.43 12.34
CA GLY A 208 19.06 -25.32 13.78
C GLY A 208 19.05 -23.84 14.19
N TYR A 209 18.21 -23.49 15.16
CA TYR A 209 18.25 -22.18 15.79
C TYR A 209 19.60 -22.04 16.51
N SER A 210 20.49 -21.17 16.01
CA SER A 210 21.86 -20.96 16.54
C SER A 210 21.90 -20.24 17.90
N THR A 211 20.79 -20.23 18.66
CA THR A 211 20.66 -19.48 19.92
C THR A 211 21.38 -20.11 21.11
N THR A 212 21.95 -21.31 20.95
CA THR A 212 22.66 -22.00 22.03
C THR A 212 24.02 -22.48 21.54
N SER A 213 25.06 -21.71 21.90
CA SER A 213 26.49 -22.03 21.86
C SER A 213 27.12 -22.39 20.51
N ASN A 214 28.18 -21.65 20.19
CA ASN A 214 29.20 -21.87 19.16
C ASN A 214 29.24 -23.28 18.53
N ALA A 215 29.17 -23.30 17.19
CA ALA A 215 29.60 -24.37 16.28
C ALA A 215 28.57 -25.39 15.74
N ALA A 216 27.29 -25.04 15.64
CA ALA A 216 26.39 -25.73 14.71
C ALA A 216 25.86 -24.74 13.65
N SER A 217 26.62 -24.55 12.57
CA SER A 217 26.06 -24.04 11.32
C SER A 217 24.89 -24.96 10.94
N GLY A 218 23.67 -24.44 10.90
CA GLY A 218 22.49 -25.24 10.51
C GLY A 218 22.74 -25.97 9.18
N SER A 219 22.11 -27.14 9.01
CA SER A 219 22.21 -27.91 7.76
C SER A 219 21.08 -27.51 6.83
N TYR A 220 21.42 -26.94 5.67
CA TYR A 220 20.43 -26.39 4.73
C TYR A 220 20.43 -27.15 3.41
N GLY A 221 20.02 -28.42 3.39
CA GLY A 221 19.91 -29.21 2.16
C GLY A 221 18.63 -28.92 1.37
N MET A 222 18.73 -28.55 0.09
CA MET A 222 17.60 -28.27 -0.80
C MET A 222 16.87 -29.55 -1.26
N LEU A 223 17.57 -30.69 -1.38
CA LEU A 223 17.01 -31.91 -1.96
C LEU A 223 15.73 -32.41 -1.28
N PRO A 224 15.64 -32.48 0.07
CA PRO A 224 14.40 -32.90 0.73
C PRO A 224 13.22 -31.98 0.44
N LEU A 225 13.47 -30.67 0.31
CA LEU A 225 12.42 -29.70 -0.04
C LEU A 225 11.96 -29.90 -1.48
N LEU A 226 12.90 -30.04 -2.42
CA LEU A 226 12.59 -30.26 -3.83
C LEU A 226 11.82 -31.57 -4.03
N VAL A 227 12.32 -32.67 -3.46
CA VAL A 227 11.67 -33.98 -3.53
C VAL A 227 10.32 -33.96 -2.83
N GLY A 228 10.21 -33.30 -1.67
CA GLY A 228 8.94 -33.11 -0.96
C GLY A 228 7.89 -32.40 -1.81
N THR A 229 8.26 -31.27 -2.44
CA THR A 229 7.35 -30.55 -3.35
C THR A 229 6.96 -31.41 -4.54
N LEU A 230 7.92 -32.06 -5.21
CA LEU A 230 7.64 -32.94 -6.35
C LEU A 230 6.73 -34.12 -5.96
N MET A 231 6.95 -34.71 -4.79
CA MET A 231 6.16 -35.82 -4.28
C MET A 231 4.72 -35.38 -3.97
N VAL A 232 4.55 -34.25 -3.27
CA VAL A 232 3.21 -33.71 -2.97
C VAL A 232 2.48 -33.33 -4.26
N SER A 233 3.12 -32.61 -5.18
CA SER A 233 2.53 -32.27 -6.48
C SER A 233 2.20 -33.51 -7.31
N GLY A 234 3.08 -34.51 -7.31
CA GLY A 234 2.86 -35.78 -8.01
C GLY A 234 1.66 -36.54 -7.46
N ILE A 235 1.59 -36.74 -6.15
CA ILE A 235 0.46 -37.41 -5.49
C ILE A 235 -0.83 -36.60 -5.70
N ALA A 236 -0.77 -35.27 -5.56
CA ALA A 236 -1.90 -34.40 -5.79
C ALA A 236 -2.45 -34.54 -7.22
N MET A 237 -1.58 -34.55 -8.25
CA MET A 237 -2.01 -34.77 -9.64
C MET A 237 -2.56 -36.18 -9.85
N LEU A 238 -1.92 -37.20 -9.28
CA LEU A 238 -2.38 -38.59 -9.38
C LEU A 238 -3.77 -38.80 -8.77
N VAL A 239 -4.16 -38.03 -7.76
CA VAL A 239 -5.49 -38.10 -7.14
C VAL A 239 -6.47 -37.13 -7.80
N ALA A 240 -6.08 -35.87 -7.96
CA ALA A 240 -6.96 -34.80 -8.44
C ALA A 240 -7.33 -34.98 -9.92
N ILE A 241 -6.43 -35.46 -10.78
CA ILE A 241 -6.73 -35.63 -12.20
C ILE A 241 -7.79 -36.72 -12.41
N PRO A 242 -7.65 -37.96 -11.89
CA PRO A 242 -8.69 -38.97 -12.05
C PRO A 242 -10.02 -38.58 -11.42
N VAL A 243 -10.00 -38.05 -10.19
CA VAL A 243 -11.23 -37.65 -9.50
C VAL A 243 -11.92 -36.49 -10.23
N GLY A 244 -11.17 -35.48 -10.65
CA GLY A 244 -11.68 -34.33 -11.38
C GLY A 244 -12.25 -34.72 -12.75
N LEU A 245 -11.54 -35.57 -13.50
CA LEU A 245 -11.98 -36.04 -14.81
C LEU A 245 -13.24 -36.93 -14.68
N MET A 246 -13.27 -37.88 -13.75
CA MET A 246 -14.44 -38.73 -13.54
C MET A 246 -15.65 -37.92 -13.09
N THR A 247 -15.46 -36.91 -12.23
CA THR A 247 -16.53 -36.00 -11.81
C THR A 247 -17.07 -35.20 -13.00
N ALA A 248 -16.20 -34.73 -13.90
CA ALA A 248 -16.60 -34.01 -15.11
C ALA A 248 -17.38 -34.91 -16.08
N VAL A 249 -16.91 -36.14 -16.31
CA VAL A 249 -17.61 -37.14 -17.15
C VAL A 249 -18.96 -37.49 -16.53
N TRP A 250 -19.04 -37.70 -15.22
CA TRP A 250 -20.30 -38.03 -14.56
C TRP A 250 -21.32 -36.89 -14.62
N LEU A 251 -20.89 -35.65 -14.37
CA LEU A 251 -21.75 -34.46 -14.44
C LEU A 251 -22.28 -34.18 -15.85
N THR A 252 -21.56 -34.63 -16.90
CA THR A 252 -21.95 -34.40 -18.29
C THR A 252 -22.81 -35.53 -18.85
N GLN A 253 -22.48 -36.78 -18.55
CA GLN A 253 -23.09 -37.95 -19.19
C GLN A 253 -24.17 -38.65 -18.34
N TYR A 254 -24.12 -38.54 -17.01
CA TYR A 254 -24.97 -39.35 -16.13
C TYR A 254 -25.83 -38.54 -15.14
N ALA A 255 -25.40 -37.32 -14.78
CA ALA A 255 -26.12 -36.50 -13.80
C ALA A 255 -27.47 -35.99 -14.34
N SER A 256 -28.50 -36.05 -13.49
CA SER A 256 -29.81 -35.47 -13.82
C SER A 256 -29.71 -33.94 -13.96
N PRO A 257 -30.56 -33.30 -14.80
CA PRO A 257 -30.48 -31.86 -15.05
C PRO A 257 -30.56 -30.99 -13.78
N ARG A 258 -31.36 -31.41 -12.80
CA ARG A 258 -31.48 -30.71 -11.51
C ARG A 258 -30.18 -30.75 -10.71
N LEU A 259 -29.55 -31.92 -10.63
CA LEU A 259 -28.33 -32.11 -9.85
C LEU A 259 -27.13 -31.38 -10.47
N ARG A 260 -27.00 -31.45 -11.80
CA ARG A 260 -25.99 -30.70 -12.55
C ARG A 260 -26.12 -29.20 -12.34
N ASN A 261 -27.34 -28.65 -12.37
CA ASN A 261 -27.58 -27.22 -12.20
C ASN A 261 -27.27 -26.70 -10.79
N THR A 262 -27.24 -27.56 -9.78
CA THR A 262 -26.82 -27.20 -8.41
C THR A 262 -25.31 -27.38 -8.22
N ILE A 263 -24.74 -28.51 -8.65
CA ILE A 263 -23.33 -28.84 -8.39
C ILE A 263 -22.39 -28.02 -9.26
N LYS A 264 -22.72 -27.78 -10.53
CA LYS A 264 -21.81 -27.10 -11.46
C LYS A 264 -21.45 -25.68 -10.99
N PRO A 265 -22.40 -24.81 -10.59
CA PRO A 265 -22.06 -23.50 -10.02
C PRO A 265 -21.24 -23.60 -8.74
N ALA A 266 -21.50 -24.58 -7.87
CA ALA A 266 -20.73 -24.77 -6.63
C ALA A 266 -19.26 -25.10 -6.92
N VAL A 267 -18.99 -25.96 -7.90
CA VAL A 267 -17.62 -26.30 -8.34
C VAL A 267 -16.95 -25.09 -9.02
N GLU A 268 -17.67 -24.32 -9.84
CA GLU A 268 -17.15 -23.11 -10.48
C GLU A 268 -16.80 -22.01 -9.46
N VAL A 269 -17.61 -21.85 -8.40
CA VAL A 269 -17.32 -20.92 -7.31
C VAL A 269 -16.11 -21.36 -6.50
N LEU A 270 -16.00 -22.66 -6.16
CA LEU A 270 -14.85 -23.18 -5.43
C LEU A 270 -13.52 -22.99 -6.18
N ALA A 271 -13.53 -23.05 -7.52
CA ALA A 271 -12.36 -22.77 -8.34
C ALA A 271 -12.00 -21.27 -8.43
N GLY A 272 -12.94 -20.37 -8.09
CA GLY A 272 -12.78 -18.92 -8.22
C GLY A 272 -12.44 -18.17 -6.93
N ILE A 273 -12.38 -18.86 -5.78
CA ILE A 273 -11.98 -18.25 -4.50
C ILE A 273 -10.44 -18.23 -4.43
N PRO A 274 -9.81 -17.05 -4.28
CA PRO A 274 -8.35 -16.90 -4.19
C PRO A 274 -7.73 -17.60 -2.98
#